data_AF-A0A519RS62-F1
#
_entry.id   AF-A0A519RS62-F1
#
_cell.length_a   1.000
_cell.length_b   1.000
_cell.length_c   1.000
_cell.angle_alpha   90.00
_cell.angle_beta   90.00
_cell.angle_gamma   90.00
#
_symmetry.space_group_name_H-M   'P 1'
#
loop_
_entity.id
_entity.type
_entity.pdbx_description
1 polymer ?
#
loop_
_entity_poly.entity_id
_entity_poly.type
_entity_poly.pdbx_seq_one_letter_code
_entity_poly.pdbx_strand_id
1 'polypeptide(L)'
;MSNIIAKTNETPIIITRGIYDLLKVFVNKKKLSRHNEIKLDQELKYANQVLRKDVPEKIVDLNKTVKVKELDSGLESTYNLV
;
A
#
# COMPACT_ATOMS: atom_id res chain seq x y z
N MET A 1 1.82 27.23 11.36
CA MET A 1 1.86 26.45 10.11
C MET A 1 2.00 24.98 10.46
N SER A 2 0.89 24.35 10.82
CA SER A 2 0.83 22.93 11.19
C SER A 2 1.03 22.10 9.92
N ASN A 3 2.22 21.52 9.77
CA ASN A 3 2.42 20.44 8.81
C ASN A 3 1.55 19.27 9.26
N ILE A 4 0.38 19.14 8.65
CA ILE A 4 -0.46 17.96 8.75
C ILE A 4 0.27 16.87 7.98
N ILE A 5 1.21 16.21 8.66
CA ILE A 5 1.64 14.88 8.26
C ILE A 5 0.41 14.03 8.50
N ALA A 6 -0.40 13.84 7.45
CA ALA A 6 -1.59 13.02 7.50
C ALA A 6 -1.20 11.72 8.20
N LYS A 7 -1.83 11.44 9.35
CA LYS A 7 -1.79 10.13 10.00
C LYS A 7 -2.12 9.12 8.91
N THR A 8 -1.11 8.48 8.32
CA THR A 8 -1.31 7.35 7.43
C THR A 8 -1.75 6.21 8.31
N ASN A 9 -3.07 6.11 8.48
CA ASN A 9 -3.89 5.00 8.96
C ASN A 9 -3.31 4.18 10.11
N GLU A 10 -4.06 4.13 11.20
CA GLU A 10 -3.76 3.38 12.44
C GLU A 10 -3.63 1.85 12.21
N THR A 11 -3.84 1.37 10.98
CA THR A 11 -3.70 -0.03 10.55
C THR A 11 -2.43 -0.25 9.72
N PRO A 12 -1.45 -1.02 10.23
CA PRO A 12 -0.25 -1.37 9.46
C PRO A 12 -0.62 -2.19 8.22
N ILE A 13 -0.01 -1.87 7.06
CA ILE A 13 -0.21 -2.63 5.82
C ILE A 13 0.35 -4.04 5.98
N ILE A 14 -0.36 -5.04 5.45
CA ILE A 14 0.10 -6.44 5.46
C ILE A 14 0.55 -6.78 4.04
N ILE A 15 1.79 -7.21 3.91
CA ILE A 15 2.40 -7.53 2.62
C ILE A 15 3.25 -8.78 2.73
N THR A 16 3.40 -9.50 1.62
CA THR A 16 4.33 -10.63 1.59
C THR A 16 5.78 -10.15 1.51
N ARG A 17 6.72 -10.95 2.01
CA ARG A 17 8.16 -10.64 1.93
C ARG A 17 8.63 -10.34 0.49
N GLY A 18 8.14 -11.11 -0.50
CA GLY A 18 8.51 -10.89 -1.90
C GLY A 18 8.04 -9.54 -2.45
N ILE A 19 6.86 -9.07 -2.02
CA ILE A 19 6.32 -7.78 -2.40
C ILE A 19 7.07 -6.65 -1.71
N TYR A 20 7.38 -6.82 -0.42
CA TYR A 20 8.22 -5.88 0.31
C TYR A 20 9.55 -5.63 -0.41
N ASP A 21 10.24 -6.70 -0.81
CA ASP A 21 11.53 -6.61 -1.51
C ASP A 21 11.38 -5.92 -2.89
N LEU A 22 10.31 -6.24 -3.64
CA LEU A 22 10.01 -5.55 -4.90
C LEU A 22 9.77 -4.05 -4.71
N LEU A 23 8.89 -3.67 -3.77
CA LEU A 23 8.58 -2.28 -3.47
C LEU A 23 9.82 -1.51 -3.00
N LYS A 24 10.65 -2.13 -2.16
CA LYS A 24 11.92 -1.55 -1.72
C LYS A 24 12.87 -1.30 -2.89
N VAL A 25 12.93 -2.19 -3.87
CA VAL A 25 13.70 -1.97 -5.10
C VAL A 25 13.13 -0.80 -5.91
N PHE A 26 11.81 -0.65 -6.01
CA PHE A 26 11.19 0.48 -6.71
C PHE A 26 11.46 1.83 -6.03
N VAL A 27 11.37 1.88 -4.70
CA VAL A 27 11.73 3.07 -3.90
C VAL A 27 13.20 3.41 -4.08
N ASN A 28 14.09 2.42 -3.98
CA ASN A 28 15.53 2.64 -4.18
C ASN A 28 15.88 3.11 -5.59
N LYS A 29 15.15 2.63 -6.61
CA LYS A 29 15.34 3.03 -8.02
C LYS A 29 14.74 4.39 -8.36
N LYS A 30 14.12 5.09 -7.40
CA LYS A 30 13.48 6.40 -7.56
C LYS A 30 12.56 6.51 -8.78
N LYS A 31 11.80 5.44 -9.05
CA LYS A 31 10.89 5.37 -10.20
C LYS A 31 9.51 5.97 -9.91
N LEU A 32 9.31 6.51 -8.71
CA LEU A 32 8.02 7.00 -8.24
C LEU A 32 8.08 8.52 -8.05
N SER A 33 6.91 9.17 -7.96
CA SER A 33 6.87 10.57 -7.55
C SER A 33 7.38 10.71 -6.12
N ARG A 34 8.13 11.77 -5.82
CA ARG A 34 8.73 12.05 -4.49
C ARG A 34 7.71 11.93 -3.34
N HIS A 35 6.46 12.33 -3.58
CA HIS A 35 5.39 12.19 -2.59
C HIS A 35 5.07 10.71 -2.30
N ASN A 36 4.90 9.90 -3.35
CA ASN A 36 4.59 8.49 -3.22
C ASN A 36 5.76 7.71 -2.62
N GLU A 37 7.00 8.09 -2.91
CA GLU A 37 8.18 7.48 -2.29
C GLU A 37 8.21 7.68 -0.79
N ILE A 38 8.01 8.92 -0.32
CA ILE A 38 8.01 9.23 1.11
C ILE A 38 6.87 8.49 1.81
N LYS A 39 5.68 8.47 1.21
CA LYS A 39 4.51 7.79 1.77
C LYS A 39 4.73 6.28 1.82
N LEU A 40 5.22 5.68 0.74
CA LEU A 40 5.47 4.24 0.66
C LEU A 40 6.60 3.81 1.60
N ASP A 41 7.67 4.60 1.74
CA ASP A 41 8.75 4.31 2.69
C ASP A 41 8.23 4.30 4.15
N GLN A 42 7.39 5.27 4.49
CA GLN A 42 6.73 5.31 5.80
C GLN A 42 5.80 4.11 6.02
N GLU A 43 4.99 3.75 5.03
CA GLU A 43 4.09 2.59 5.11
C GLU A 43 4.87 1.26 5.18
N LEU A 44 5.94 1.10 4.41
CA LEU A 44 6.82 -0.07 4.41
C LEU A 44 7.55 -0.25 5.75
N LYS A 45 7.89 0.85 6.43
CA LYS A 45 8.57 0.80 7.73
C LYS A 45 7.71 0.18 8.84
N TYR A 46 6.40 0.39 8.79
CA TYR A 46 5.45 -0.18 9.75
C TYR A 46 4.67 -1.38 9.19
N ALA A 47 5.05 -1.88 8.02
CA ALA A 47 4.36 -2.98 7.37
C ALA A 47 4.57 -4.31 8.10
N ASN A 48 3.49 -5.06 8.27
CA ASN A 48 3.53 -6.43 8.76
C ASN A 48 3.87 -7.37 7.60
N GLN A 49 5.10 -7.91 7.63
CA GLN A 49 5.56 -8.86 6.63
C GLN A 49 5.12 -10.27 6.97
N VAL A 50 4.26 -10.84 6.13
CA VAL A 50 3.75 -12.21 6.29
C VAL A 50 4.29 -13.14 5.20
N LEU A 51 4.26 -14.44 5.45
CA LEU A 51 4.52 -15.43 4.40
C LEU A 51 3.25 -15.61 3.56
N ARG A 52 3.40 -16.05 2.31
CA ARG A 52 2.26 -16.23 1.39
C ARG A 52 1.16 -17.15 1.94
N LYS A 53 1.54 -18.13 2.75
CA LYS A 53 0.63 -19.05 3.46
C LYS A 53 -0.13 -18.39 4.62
N ASP A 54 0.37 -17.28 5.13
CA ASP A 54 -0.15 -16.54 6.29
C ASP A 54 -0.82 -15.22 5.87
N VAL A 55 -1.09 -15.02 4.56
CA VAL A 55 -1.80 -13.86 4.00
C VAL A 55 -3.29 -14.04 4.26
N PRO A 56 -3.95 -13.20 5.08
CA PRO A 56 -5.39 -13.27 5.25
C PRO A 56 -6.15 -13.11 3.92
N GLU A 57 -7.25 -13.84 3.72
CA GLU A 57 -8.01 -13.77 2.46
C GLU A 57 -8.60 -12.37 2.19
N LYS A 58 -8.90 -11.64 3.28
CA LYS A 58 -9.57 -10.32 3.28
C LYS A 58 -8.64 -9.13 3.02
N ILE A 59 -7.33 -9.34 2.88
CA ILE A 59 -6.40 -8.26 2.51
C ILE A 59 -6.19 -8.20 0.99
N VAL A 60 -6.05 -6.96 0.51
CA VAL A 60 -5.73 -6.65 -0.87
C VAL A 60 -4.27 -7.05 -1.13
N ASP A 61 -4.04 -7.89 -2.13
CA ASP A 61 -2.72 -8.38 -2.54
C ASP A 61 -2.52 -8.13 -4.05
N LEU A 62 -1.28 -8.21 -4.53
CA LEU A 62 -0.99 -8.12 -5.96
C LEU A 62 -1.72 -9.23 -6.73
N ASN A 63 -2.23 -8.90 -7.92
CA ASN A 63 -3.17 -9.68 -8.74
C ASN A 63 -4.59 -9.83 -8.17
N LYS A 64 -4.98 -9.08 -7.13
CA LYS A 64 -6.38 -8.99 -6.72
C LYS A 64 -7.08 -7.82 -7.40
N THR A 65 -8.29 -8.08 -7.84
CA THR A 65 -9.24 -7.05 -8.26
C THR A 65 -9.87 -6.42 -7.02
N VAL A 66 -9.71 -5.12 -6.85
CA VAL A 66 -10.35 -4.36 -5.77
C VAL A 66 -11.45 -3.48 -6.32
N LYS A 67 -12.58 -3.48 -5.61
CA LYS A 67 -13.62 -2.48 -5.80
C LYS A 67 -13.40 -1.38 -4.78
N VAL A 68 -13.13 -0.18 -5.26
CA VAL A 68 -13.01 1.02 -4.45
C VAL A 68 -14.30 1.80 -4.63
N LYS A 69 -14.97 2.09 -3.52
CA LYS A 69 -16.13 2.98 -3.50
C LYS A 69 -15.71 4.32 -2.92
N GLU A 70 -15.87 5.38 -3.69
CA GLU A 70 -15.70 6.73 -3.19
C GLU A 70 -16.83 7.09 -2.23
N LEU A 71 -16.49 7.55 -1.04
CA LEU A 71 -17.47 7.88 0.01
C LEU A 71 -18.23 9.18 -0.30
N ASP A 72 -17.60 10.13 -1.00
CA ASP A 72 -18.18 11.44 -1.30
C ASP A 72 -19.07 11.43 -2.54
N SER A 73 -18.68 10.70 -3.59
CA SER A 73 -19.41 10.64 -4.89
C SER A 73 -20.27 9.39 -5.05
N GLY A 74 -20.03 8.35 -4.23
CA GLY A 74 -20.66 7.05 -4.36
C GLY A 74 -20.18 6.23 -5.56
N LEU A 75 -19.19 6.71 -6.32
CA LEU A 75 -18.68 6.04 -7.51
C LEU A 75 -17.94 4.75 -7.13
N GLU A 76 -18.27 3.66 -7.82
CA GLU A 76 -17.58 2.38 -7.67
C GLU A 76 -16.60 2.17 -8.82
N SER A 77 -15.31 2.10 -8.51
CA SER A 77 -14.23 1.90 -9.46
C SER A 77 -13.55 0.57 -9.19
N THR A 78 -13.31 -0.20 -10.25
CA THR A 78 -12.62 -1.49 -10.16
C THR A 78 -11.19 -1.33 -10.62
N TYR A 79 -10.23 -1.69 -9.76
CA TYR A 79 -8.80 -1.64 -10.07
C TYR A 79 -8.20 -3.04 -9.97
N ASN A 80 -7.37 -3.39 -10.95
CA ASN A 80 -6.50 -4.55 -10.87
C ASN A 80 -5.14 -4.09 -10.39
N LEU A 81 -4.68 -4.60 -9.24
CA LEU A 81 -3.30 -4.41 -8.82
C LEU A 81 -2.43 -5.37 -9.63
N VAL A 82 -1.69 -4.85 -10.60
CA VAL A 82 -0.70 -5.56 -11.43
C VAL A 82 0.71 -5.08 -11.16
#